data_AF-A0A7V4PBW2-F1
#
_entry.id   AF-A0A7V4PBW2-F1
#
_cell.length_a   1.000
_cell.length_b   1.000
_cell.length_c   1.000
_cell.angle_alpha   90.00
_cell.angle_beta   90.00
_cell.angle_gamma   90.00
#
_symmetry.space_group_name_H-M   'P 1'
#
loop_
_entity.id
_entity.type
_entity.pdbx_description
1 polymer ?
#
loop_
_entity_poly.entity_id
_entity_poly.type
_entity_poly.pdbx_seq_one_letter_code
_entity_poly.pdbx_strand_id
1 'polypeptide(L)'
;MLRGFSMGATLVTLLSLLSQARGEDPAAAQRFRALLDAEWEYTLRESPTFASHLGDKRYNDRWPDVSLAAIARRHEHQKEVLAQLDRIDPAQLGPADRLNYLLFRKEIEQDLAQYPFRWFLVPLNQREGIQTENELADALIFAKVKDYEDWIARLRSLPAYLEQTTELMRTGAKERIVQPKVVMRRVPEQIRKQIVDEPTASLFYKPLKKFPADIPAAEQERLQKEAATAIREHVVPAYRRFARFFEEEYLP
;
A
#
# COMPACT_ATOMS: atom_id res chain seq x y z
N MET A 1 47.79 54.20 65.36
CA MET A 1 47.60 52.83 65.89
C MET A 1 46.12 52.50 65.84
N LEU A 2 45.76 51.26 65.45
CA LEU A 2 44.42 50.64 65.36
C LEU A 2 43.58 51.10 64.14
N ARG A 3 43.67 50.45 62.97
CA ARG A 3 43.08 49.16 62.50
C ARG A 3 41.54 49.16 62.44
N GLY A 4 41.04 49.24 61.20
CA GLY A 4 39.63 49.12 60.84
C GLY A 4 39.16 47.67 60.64
N PHE A 5 37.84 47.50 60.71
CA PHE A 5 37.11 46.30 60.37
C PHE A 5 36.12 46.66 59.25
N SER A 6 36.29 46.07 58.07
CA SER A 6 35.30 46.10 56.99
C SER A 6 34.78 44.66 56.82
N MET A 7 33.48 44.48 57.05
CA MET A 7 32.79 43.20 56.88
C MET A 7 32.37 43.09 55.41
N GLY A 8 33.08 42.26 54.64
CA GLY A 8 32.66 41.84 53.31
C GLY A 8 31.66 40.69 53.42
N ALA A 9 30.46 40.87 52.87
CA ALA A 9 29.50 39.80 52.66
C ALA A 9 29.55 39.37 51.19
N THR A 10 30.01 38.14 50.98
CA THR A 10 30.18 37.45 49.71
C THR A 10 28.82 37.17 49.06
N LEU A 11 28.56 37.72 47.87
CA LEU A 11 27.39 37.41 47.07
C LEU A 11 27.71 36.17 46.20
N VAL A 12 27.12 35.02 46.55
CA VAL A 12 27.17 33.79 45.73
C VAL A 12 26.06 33.89 44.68
N THR A 13 26.43 34.20 43.44
CA THR A 13 25.51 34.18 42.30
C THR A 13 25.34 32.74 41.82
N LEU A 14 24.26 32.07 42.22
CA LEU A 14 23.82 30.81 41.59
C LEU A 14 23.42 31.10 40.13
N LEU A 15 24.21 30.61 39.17
CA LEU A 15 23.76 30.46 37.78
C LEU A 15 22.74 29.31 37.72
N SER A 16 21.46 29.65 37.86
CA SER A 16 20.36 28.78 37.47
C SER A 16 20.35 28.68 35.94
N LEU A 17 21.02 27.65 35.41
CA LEU A 17 20.78 27.14 34.05
C LEU A 17 19.33 26.63 34.01
N LEU A 18 18.40 27.53 33.71
CA LEU A 18 17.06 27.19 33.27
C LEU A 18 17.21 26.41 31.96
N SER A 19 17.20 25.09 32.06
CA SER A 19 16.62 24.25 31.01
C SER A 19 15.19 24.72 30.82
N GLN A 20 15.00 25.72 29.96
CA GLN A 20 13.70 25.97 29.34
C GLN A 20 13.33 24.65 28.69
N ALA A 21 12.37 23.93 29.27
CA ALA A 21 11.65 22.92 28.51
C ALA A 21 11.16 23.64 27.25
N ARG A 22 11.69 23.28 26.07
CA ARG A 22 11.23 23.86 24.81
C ARG A 22 9.73 23.63 24.79
N GLY A 23 8.96 24.72 24.88
CA GLY A 23 7.52 24.68 24.71
C GLY A 23 7.20 24.16 23.31
N GLU A 24 5.98 23.67 23.16
CA GLU A 24 5.47 23.27 21.84
C GLU A 24 5.61 24.44 20.84
N ASP A 25 6.21 24.18 19.67
CA ASP A 25 6.26 25.14 18.56
C ASP A 25 5.07 24.84 17.62
N PRO A 26 4.07 25.72 17.53
CA PRO A 26 2.92 25.53 16.63
C PRO A 26 3.33 25.33 15.17
N ALA A 27 4.42 25.96 14.73
CA ALA A 27 4.89 25.81 13.35
C ALA A 27 5.51 24.43 13.10
N ALA A 28 6.22 23.86 14.09
CA ALA A 28 6.72 22.49 14.01
C ALA A 28 5.59 21.46 14.00
N ALA A 29 4.59 21.63 14.87
CA ALA A 29 3.39 20.80 14.89
C ALA A 29 2.63 20.86 13.56
N GLN A 30 2.45 22.06 13.00
CA GLN A 30 1.79 22.23 11.70
C GLN A 30 2.56 21.53 10.56
N ARG A 31 3.89 21.68 10.50
CA ARG A 31 4.73 20.99 9.50
C ARG A 31 4.63 19.48 9.62
N PHE A 32 4.62 18.96 10.85
CA PHE A 32 4.52 17.52 11.10
C PHE A 32 3.17 16.96 10.62
N ARG A 33 2.05 17.60 11.00
CA ARG A 33 0.71 17.17 10.58
C ARG A 33 0.54 17.26 9.07
N ALA A 34 1.05 18.33 8.44
CA ALA A 34 1.02 18.47 6.98
C ALA A 34 1.82 17.35 6.28
N LEU A 35 2.93 16.90 6.86
CA LEU A 35 3.67 15.74 6.35
C LEU A 35 2.82 14.47 6.45
N LEU A 36 2.19 14.21 7.59
CA LEU A 36 1.30 13.05 7.76
C LEU A 36 0.13 13.06 6.75
N ASP A 37 -0.51 14.22 6.55
CA ASP A 37 -1.62 14.37 5.60
C ASP A 37 -1.15 14.11 4.16
N ALA A 38 0.03 14.63 3.78
CA ALA A 38 0.61 14.40 2.46
C ALA A 38 0.93 12.91 2.23
N GLU A 39 1.46 12.24 3.25
CA GLU A 39 1.82 10.81 3.18
C GLU A 39 0.61 9.89 3.17
N TRP A 40 -0.46 10.28 3.85
CA TRP A 40 -1.75 9.62 3.74
C TRP A 40 -2.27 9.67 2.29
N GLU A 41 -2.31 10.86 1.69
CA GLU A 41 -2.76 11.04 0.31
C GLU A 41 -1.85 10.34 -0.71
N TYR A 42 -0.54 10.32 -0.46
CA TYR A 42 0.42 9.53 -1.26
C TYR A 42 0.10 8.04 -1.18
N THR A 43 -0.11 7.51 0.02
CA THR A 43 -0.40 6.10 0.28
C THR A 43 -1.68 5.65 -0.42
N LEU A 44 -2.76 6.44 -0.32
CA LEU A 44 -4.03 6.13 -0.98
C LEU A 44 -3.88 6.07 -2.51
N ARG A 45 -3.07 6.97 -3.09
CA ARG A 45 -2.81 7.00 -4.53
C ARG A 45 -1.96 5.83 -5.02
N GLU A 46 -0.89 5.49 -4.29
CA GLU A 46 0.01 4.39 -4.66
C GLU A 46 -0.56 3.00 -4.34
N SER A 47 -1.53 2.92 -3.43
CA SER A 47 -2.19 1.69 -3.01
C SER A 47 -3.71 1.73 -3.28
N PRO A 48 -4.14 1.70 -4.56
CA PRO A 48 -5.55 1.87 -4.93
C PRO A 48 -6.48 0.80 -4.34
N THR A 49 -6.00 -0.42 -4.12
CA THR A 49 -6.78 -1.49 -3.47
C THR A 49 -6.93 -1.25 -1.96
N PHE A 50 -5.92 -0.67 -1.30
CA PHE A 50 -6.02 -0.24 0.10
C PHE A 50 -7.02 0.93 0.24
N ALA A 51 -6.95 1.92 -0.66
CA ALA A 51 -7.94 3.01 -0.70
C ALA A 51 -9.37 2.47 -0.85
N SER A 52 -9.58 1.49 -1.73
CA SER A 52 -10.88 0.83 -1.88
C SER A 52 -11.37 0.14 -0.60
N HIS A 53 -10.49 -0.55 0.14
CA HIS A 53 -10.86 -1.20 1.42
C HIS A 53 -11.31 -0.19 2.48
N LEU A 54 -10.78 1.03 2.44
CA LEU A 54 -11.18 2.12 3.32
C LEU A 54 -12.47 2.82 2.85
N GLY A 55 -13.03 2.42 1.70
CA GLY A 55 -14.19 3.05 1.09
C GLY A 55 -13.87 4.31 0.28
N ASP A 56 -12.59 4.64 0.09
CA ASP A 56 -12.17 5.72 -0.81
C ASP A 56 -12.26 5.27 -2.27
N LYS A 57 -13.18 5.87 -3.00
CA LYS A 57 -13.48 5.49 -4.39
C LYS A 57 -12.64 6.21 -5.45
N ARG A 58 -11.72 7.10 -5.07
CA ARG A 58 -10.95 7.94 -6.01
C ARG A 58 -10.07 7.13 -6.99
N TYR A 59 -9.71 5.89 -6.61
CA TYR A 59 -8.81 5.02 -7.38
C TYR A 59 -9.40 3.62 -7.63
N ASN A 60 -10.73 3.48 -7.55
CA ASN A 60 -11.43 2.18 -7.64
C ASN A 60 -11.28 1.48 -8.99
N ASP A 61 -10.85 2.20 -10.02
CA ASP A 61 -10.63 1.71 -11.39
C ASP A 61 -9.24 1.08 -11.59
N ARG A 62 -8.37 1.07 -10.57
CA ARG A 62 -6.95 0.71 -10.70
C ARG A 62 -6.52 -0.45 -9.82
N TRP A 63 -5.57 -1.22 -10.34
CA TRP A 63 -4.66 -2.10 -9.58
C TRP A 63 -3.40 -1.33 -9.17
N PRO A 64 -2.68 -1.77 -8.12
CA PRO A 64 -1.40 -1.16 -7.76
C PRO A 64 -0.36 -1.37 -8.87
N ASP A 65 0.52 -0.39 -9.07
CA ASP A 65 1.71 -0.55 -9.92
C ASP A 65 2.82 -1.22 -9.11
N VAL A 66 3.01 -2.51 -9.36
CA VAL A 66 4.01 -3.36 -8.68
C VAL A 66 5.26 -3.57 -9.54
N SER A 67 5.45 -2.76 -10.58
CA SER A 67 6.70 -2.80 -11.34
C SER A 67 7.91 -2.47 -10.47
N LEU A 68 9.08 -3.02 -10.81
CA LEU A 68 10.35 -2.70 -10.14
C LEU A 68 10.64 -1.20 -10.12
N ALA A 69 10.27 -0.49 -11.19
CA ALA A 69 10.41 0.97 -11.27
C ALA A 69 9.52 1.70 -10.26
N ALA A 70 8.27 1.26 -10.09
CA ALA A 70 7.36 1.83 -9.10
C ALA A 70 7.80 1.53 -7.66
N ILE A 71 8.28 0.31 -7.41
CA ILE A 71 8.87 -0.08 -6.12
C ILE A 71 10.08 0.80 -5.79
N ALA A 72 11.00 0.99 -6.73
CA ALA A 72 12.16 1.87 -6.55
C ALA A 72 11.76 3.33 -6.32
N ARG A 73 10.78 3.85 -7.09
CA ARG A 73 10.23 5.20 -6.91
C ARG A 73 9.67 5.39 -5.50
N ARG A 74 8.87 4.44 -5.01
CA ARG A 74 8.32 4.48 -3.64
C ARG A 74 9.42 4.43 -2.59
N HIS A 75 10.48 3.66 -2.82
CA HIS A 75 11.63 3.63 -1.90
C HIS A 75 12.37 4.97 -1.83
N GLU A 76 12.60 5.64 -2.97
CA GLU A 76 13.20 6.99 -2.96
C GLU A 76 12.28 8.01 -2.28
N HIS A 77 10.97 7.93 -2.51
CA HIS A 77 9.98 8.76 -1.78
C HIS A 77 10.10 8.58 -0.26
N GLN A 78 10.21 7.33 0.24
CA GLN A 78 10.39 7.09 1.67
C GLN A 78 11.67 7.74 2.25
N LYS A 79 12.77 7.82 1.48
CA LYS A 79 13.97 8.54 1.91
C LYS A 79 13.73 10.05 1.99
N GLU A 80 13.00 10.60 1.01
CA GLU A 80 12.64 12.02 1.00
C GLU A 80 11.75 12.37 2.19
N VAL A 81 10.80 11.50 2.54
CA VAL A 81 9.91 11.65 3.71
C VAL A 81 10.71 11.60 5.00
N LEU A 82 11.62 10.64 5.17
CA LEU A 82 12.50 10.58 6.34
C LEU A 82 13.33 11.86 6.48
N ALA A 83 13.89 12.36 5.37
CA ALA A 83 14.67 13.60 5.37
C ALA A 83 13.81 14.84 5.70
N GLN A 84 12.53 14.86 5.36
CA GLN A 84 11.59 15.90 5.80
C GLN A 84 11.27 15.77 7.30
N LEU A 85 11.06 14.53 7.77
CA LEU A 85 10.79 14.24 9.17
C LEU A 85 11.97 14.62 10.08
N ASP A 86 13.21 14.37 9.64
CA ASP A 86 14.46 14.74 10.34
C ASP A 86 14.60 16.25 10.60
N ARG A 87 13.89 17.10 9.85
CA ARG A 87 13.91 18.57 10.03
C ARG A 87 12.97 19.05 11.13
N ILE A 88 12.20 18.15 11.73
CA ILE A 88 11.23 18.46 12.79
C ILE A 88 11.82 17.98 14.12
N ASP A 89 12.13 18.92 15.02
CA ASP A 89 12.62 18.58 16.36
C ASP A 89 11.46 18.01 17.21
N PRO A 90 11.45 16.70 17.57
CA PRO A 90 10.36 16.12 18.34
C PRO A 90 10.21 16.74 19.74
N ALA A 91 11.25 17.40 20.27
CA ALA A 91 11.17 18.13 21.53
C ALA A 91 10.25 19.37 21.44
N GLN A 92 9.99 19.87 20.23
CA GLN A 92 9.07 20.97 19.95
C GLN A 92 7.62 20.51 19.70
N LEU A 93 7.37 19.20 19.69
CA LEU A 93 6.02 18.65 19.52
C LEU A 93 5.35 18.43 20.87
N GLY A 94 4.03 18.65 20.92
CA GLY A 94 3.19 18.24 22.03
C GLY A 94 3.17 16.71 22.20
N PRO A 95 2.72 16.17 23.36
CA PRO A 95 2.88 14.75 23.68
C PRO A 95 2.29 13.78 22.64
N ALA A 96 1.12 14.09 22.08
CA ALA A 96 0.46 13.26 21.07
C ALA A 96 1.23 13.24 19.75
N ASP A 97 1.60 14.43 19.23
CA ASP A 97 2.38 14.54 18.00
C ASP A 97 3.78 13.94 18.15
N ARG A 98 4.38 14.03 19.33
CA ARG A 98 5.65 13.36 19.63
C ARG A 98 5.53 11.85 19.56
N LEU A 99 4.45 11.27 20.09
CA LEU A 99 4.21 9.83 19.95
C LEU A 99 4.02 9.44 18.48
N ASN A 100 3.19 10.18 17.75
CA ASN A 100 2.95 9.94 16.32
C ASN A 100 4.24 10.06 15.52
N TYR A 101 5.09 11.04 15.82
CA TYR A 101 6.41 11.20 15.20
C TYR A 101 7.29 9.97 15.40
N LEU A 102 7.35 9.45 16.63
CA LEU A 102 8.16 8.27 16.93
C LEU A 102 7.65 7.01 16.21
N LEU A 103 6.33 6.84 16.14
CA LEU A 103 5.71 5.72 15.43
C LEU A 103 5.94 5.83 13.92
N PHE A 104 5.69 7.00 13.35
CA PHE A 104 5.85 7.25 11.93
C PHE A 104 7.30 7.13 11.47
N ARG A 105 8.26 7.67 12.24
CA ARG A 105 9.69 7.47 12.01
C ARG A 105 10.03 5.98 11.98
N LYS A 106 9.57 5.24 12.98
CA LYS A 106 9.86 3.80 13.08
C LYS A 106 9.33 3.04 11.86
N GLU A 107 8.14 3.36 11.40
CA GLU A 107 7.54 2.77 10.20
C GLU A 107 8.40 3.01 8.96
N ILE A 108 8.77 4.27 8.68
CA ILE A 108 9.61 4.63 7.53
C ILE A 108 10.99 3.97 7.61
N GLU A 109 11.63 4.01 8.79
CA GLU A 109 12.94 3.39 9.00
C GLU A 109 12.88 1.87 8.81
N GLN A 110 11.78 1.22 9.21
CA GLN A 110 11.55 -0.20 8.97
C GLN A 110 11.39 -0.49 7.47
N ASP A 111 10.59 0.29 6.74
CA ASP A 111 10.41 0.13 5.30
C ASP A 111 11.73 0.29 4.53
N LEU A 112 12.52 1.32 4.88
CA LEU A 112 13.84 1.55 4.31
C LEU A 112 14.81 0.41 4.63
N ALA A 113 14.81 -0.09 5.87
CA ALA A 113 15.65 -1.21 6.28
C ALA A 113 15.22 -2.54 5.65
N GLN A 114 13.94 -2.69 5.27
CA GLN A 114 13.42 -3.89 4.62
C GLN A 114 13.75 -3.97 3.13
N TYR A 115 13.90 -2.83 2.46
CA TYR A 115 14.12 -2.75 1.02
C TYR A 115 15.29 -3.64 0.51
N PRO A 116 16.47 -3.69 1.15
CA PRO A 116 17.58 -4.56 0.72
C PRO A 116 17.28 -6.07 0.76
N PHE A 117 16.29 -6.52 1.53
CA PHE A 117 15.88 -7.93 1.57
C PHE A 117 15.00 -8.33 0.38
N ARG A 118 14.48 -7.35 -0.37
CA ARG A 118 13.76 -7.54 -1.63
C ARG A 118 12.57 -8.52 -1.55
N TRP A 119 11.85 -8.50 -0.42
CA TRP A 119 10.64 -9.31 -0.21
C TRP A 119 9.55 -9.05 -1.27
N PHE A 120 9.58 -7.90 -1.94
CA PHE A 120 8.72 -7.61 -3.09
C PHE A 120 8.92 -8.56 -4.28
N LEU A 121 10.00 -9.35 -4.33
CA LEU A 121 10.23 -10.37 -5.37
C LEU A 121 9.47 -11.68 -5.15
N VAL A 122 8.85 -11.86 -3.97
CA VAL A 122 8.02 -13.03 -3.65
C VAL A 122 6.58 -12.60 -3.32
N PRO A 123 5.85 -12.04 -4.31
CA PRO A 123 4.61 -11.28 -4.10
C PRO A 123 3.38 -12.14 -3.79
N LEU A 124 3.53 -13.46 -3.66
CA LEU A 124 2.41 -14.34 -3.35
C LEU A 124 2.85 -15.57 -2.56
N ASN A 125 1.89 -16.16 -1.86
CA ASN A 125 2.01 -17.44 -1.16
C ASN A 125 0.67 -18.20 -1.24
N GLN A 126 0.49 -19.29 -0.49
CA GLN A 126 -0.74 -20.09 -0.52
C GLN A 126 -1.98 -19.41 0.08
N ARG A 127 -1.82 -18.28 0.78
CA ARG A 127 -2.90 -17.54 1.45
C ARG A 127 -3.30 -16.29 0.68
N GLU A 128 -2.35 -15.63 0.04
CA GLU A 128 -2.56 -14.31 -0.58
C GLU A 128 -1.74 -14.13 -1.85
N GLY A 129 -2.16 -13.18 -2.68
CA GLY A 129 -1.47 -12.75 -3.89
C GLY A 129 -2.39 -12.60 -5.09
N ILE A 130 -1.79 -12.43 -6.27
CA ILE A 130 -2.50 -12.15 -7.52
C ILE A 130 -3.57 -13.22 -7.88
N GLN A 131 -3.44 -14.44 -7.35
CA GLN A 131 -4.37 -15.55 -7.54
C GLN A 131 -5.69 -15.43 -6.75
N THR A 132 -5.80 -14.47 -5.83
CA THR A 132 -7.00 -14.22 -5.00
C THR A 132 -7.60 -12.82 -5.17
N GLU A 133 -7.17 -12.03 -6.16
CA GLU A 133 -7.65 -10.64 -6.35
C GLU A 133 -9.15 -10.51 -6.63
N ASN A 134 -9.84 -11.60 -6.98
CA ASN A 134 -11.30 -11.64 -7.05
C ASN A 134 -11.96 -11.34 -5.69
N GLU A 135 -11.29 -11.63 -4.57
CA GLU A 135 -11.80 -11.45 -3.21
C GLU A 135 -11.96 -9.97 -2.85
N LEU A 136 -11.24 -9.06 -3.53
CA LEU A 136 -11.42 -7.63 -3.35
C LEU A 136 -12.89 -7.22 -3.53
N ALA A 137 -13.60 -7.84 -4.46
CA ALA A 137 -15.01 -7.59 -4.70
C ALA A 137 -15.91 -7.80 -3.46
N ASP A 138 -15.47 -8.62 -2.49
CA ASP A 138 -16.22 -8.88 -1.26
C ASP A 138 -16.09 -7.74 -0.24
N ALA A 139 -15.07 -6.90 -0.37
CA ALA A 139 -14.88 -5.69 0.43
C ALA A 139 -15.49 -4.43 -0.22
N LEU A 140 -15.86 -4.48 -1.51
CA LEU A 140 -16.38 -3.32 -2.23
C LEU A 140 -17.90 -3.17 -2.11
N ILE A 141 -18.35 -1.91 -2.17
CA ILE A 141 -19.78 -1.57 -2.25
C ILE A 141 -20.16 -1.29 -3.70
N PHE A 142 -21.05 -2.12 -4.23
CA PHE A 142 -21.65 -1.99 -5.56
C PHE A 142 -23.06 -1.40 -5.46
N ALA A 143 -23.16 -0.06 -5.46
CA ALA A 143 -24.42 0.66 -5.27
C ALA A 143 -24.83 1.50 -6.49
N LYS A 144 -23.86 1.95 -7.30
CA LYS A 144 -24.07 2.81 -8.46
C LYS A 144 -23.44 2.19 -9.70
N VAL A 145 -23.92 2.56 -10.88
CA VAL A 145 -23.35 2.17 -12.19
C VAL A 145 -21.83 2.33 -12.21
N LYS A 146 -21.31 3.46 -11.72
CA LYS A 146 -19.87 3.76 -11.62
C LYS A 146 -19.07 2.70 -10.84
N ASP A 147 -19.64 2.09 -9.80
CA ASP A 147 -18.94 1.07 -9.01
C ASP A 147 -18.65 -0.19 -9.84
N TYR A 148 -19.59 -0.54 -10.72
CA TYR A 148 -19.44 -1.66 -11.66
C TYR A 148 -18.48 -1.31 -12.80
N GLU A 149 -18.54 -0.07 -13.30
CA GLU A 149 -17.61 0.41 -14.34
C GLU A 149 -16.16 0.41 -13.85
N ASP A 150 -15.93 0.84 -12.61
CA ASP A 150 -14.61 0.81 -11.96
C ASP A 150 -14.10 -0.62 -11.81
N TRP A 151 -14.96 -1.54 -11.39
CA TRP A 151 -14.62 -2.95 -11.33
C TRP A 151 -14.27 -3.51 -12.71
N ILE A 152 -15.05 -3.19 -13.75
CA ILE A 152 -14.77 -3.62 -15.12
C ILE A 152 -13.44 -3.02 -15.63
N ALA A 153 -13.10 -1.79 -15.26
CA ALA A 153 -11.80 -1.18 -15.57
C ALA A 153 -10.64 -1.96 -14.91
N ARG A 154 -10.81 -2.42 -13.67
CA ARG A 154 -9.88 -3.37 -13.02
C ARG A 154 -9.77 -4.67 -13.80
N LEU A 155 -10.88 -5.27 -14.23
CA LEU A 155 -10.84 -6.51 -15.02
C LEU A 155 -10.06 -6.33 -16.33
N ARG A 156 -10.23 -5.20 -17.01
CA ARG A 156 -9.52 -4.85 -18.26
C ARG A 156 -8.02 -4.62 -18.03
N SER A 157 -7.63 -4.06 -16.89
CA SER A 157 -6.22 -3.74 -16.56
C SER A 157 -5.47 -4.84 -15.81
N LEU A 158 -6.16 -5.89 -15.35
CA LEU A 158 -5.56 -7.04 -14.65
C LEU A 158 -4.38 -7.70 -15.40
N PRO A 159 -4.37 -7.81 -16.75
CA PRO A 159 -3.23 -8.38 -17.46
C PRO A 159 -1.90 -7.68 -17.15
N ALA A 160 -1.90 -6.34 -17.08
CA ALA A 160 -0.69 -5.58 -16.76
C ALA A 160 -0.21 -5.86 -15.34
N TYR A 161 -1.14 -5.98 -14.38
CA TYR A 161 -0.81 -6.31 -13.00
C TYR A 161 -0.20 -7.73 -12.89
N LEU A 162 -0.79 -8.73 -13.54
CA LEU A 162 -0.23 -10.09 -13.64
C LEU A 162 1.16 -10.12 -14.30
N GLU A 163 1.39 -9.31 -15.33
CA GLU A 163 2.68 -9.21 -16.02
C GLU A 163 3.76 -8.61 -15.11
N GLN A 164 3.44 -7.54 -14.37
CA GLN A 164 4.34 -6.96 -13.37
C GLN A 164 4.66 -7.97 -12.26
N THR A 165 3.65 -8.67 -11.73
CA THR A 165 3.84 -9.74 -10.74
C THR A 165 4.73 -10.86 -11.28
N THR A 166 4.54 -11.27 -12.52
CA THR A 166 5.39 -12.28 -13.19
C THR A 166 6.85 -11.82 -13.25
N GLU A 167 7.09 -10.55 -13.57
CA GLU A 167 8.46 -10.01 -13.64
C GLU A 167 9.15 -9.98 -12.27
N LEU A 168 8.41 -9.62 -11.20
CA LEU A 168 8.92 -9.72 -9.83
C LEU A 168 9.33 -11.15 -9.51
N MET A 169 8.47 -12.12 -9.80
CA MET A 169 8.73 -13.53 -9.52
C MET A 169 9.90 -14.09 -10.35
N ARG A 170 10.01 -13.73 -11.63
CA ARG A 170 11.18 -14.09 -12.47
C ARG A 170 12.46 -13.50 -11.92
N THR A 171 12.42 -12.25 -11.47
CA THR A 171 13.58 -11.59 -10.85
C THR A 171 13.95 -12.29 -9.54
N GLY A 172 12.98 -12.61 -8.69
CA GLY A 172 13.17 -13.41 -7.47
C GLY A 172 13.82 -14.75 -7.74
N ALA A 173 13.32 -15.51 -8.71
CA ALA A 173 13.88 -16.79 -9.11
C ALA A 173 15.35 -16.68 -9.57
N LYS A 174 15.66 -15.69 -10.42
CA LYS A 174 17.04 -15.41 -10.87
C LYS A 174 17.97 -15.08 -9.70
N GLU A 175 17.48 -14.34 -8.71
CA GLU A 175 18.23 -13.93 -7.52
C GLU A 175 18.18 -14.95 -6.38
N ARG A 176 17.52 -16.11 -6.57
CA ARG A 176 17.29 -17.15 -5.55
C ARG A 176 16.53 -16.65 -4.33
N ILE A 177 15.72 -15.60 -4.50
CA ILE A 177 14.76 -15.09 -3.53
C ILE A 177 13.40 -15.67 -3.91
N VAL A 178 13.07 -16.82 -3.34
CA VAL A 178 11.87 -17.60 -3.65
C VAL A 178 11.24 -18.16 -2.39
N GLN A 179 9.92 -18.41 -2.45
CA GLN A 179 9.22 -19.12 -1.39
C GLN A 179 9.60 -20.61 -1.35
N PRO A 180 9.55 -21.27 -0.18
CA PRO A 180 9.72 -22.71 -0.09
C PRO A 180 8.74 -23.47 -1.00
N LYS A 181 9.23 -24.42 -1.80
CA LYS A 181 8.39 -25.17 -2.75
C LYS A 181 7.15 -25.80 -2.12
N VAL A 182 7.23 -26.25 -0.87
CA VAL A 182 6.10 -26.87 -0.14
C VAL A 182 4.92 -25.93 0.03
N VAL A 183 5.15 -24.63 0.27
CA VAL A 183 4.05 -23.66 0.41
C VAL A 183 3.43 -23.35 -0.95
N MET A 184 4.25 -23.39 -2.02
CA MET A 184 3.81 -23.06 -3.37
C MET A 184 3.00 -24.16 -4.07
N ARG A 185 3.02 -25.41 -3.57
CA ARG A 185 2.30 -26.55 -4.17
C ARG A 185 0.78 -26.37 -4.30
N ARG A 186 0.17 -25.50 -3.48
CA ARG A 186 -1.28 -25.23 -3.51
C ARG A 186 -1.68 -24.14 -4.50
N VAL A 187 -0.73 -23.30 -4.91
CA VAL A 187 -0.97 -22.12 -5.74
C VAL A 187 -1.44 -22.45 -7.16
N PRO A 188 -0.93 -23.50 -7.86
CA PRO A 188 -1.41 -23.83 -9.21
C PRO A 188 -2.92 -24.01 -9.28
N GLU A 189 -3.51 -24.71 -8.31
CA GLU A 189 -4.96 -24.92 -8.28
C GLU A 189 -5.74 -23.64 -7.99
N GLN A 190 -5.18 -22.73 -7.18
CA GLN A 190 -5.78 -21.40 -6.95
C GLN A 190 -5.77 -20.57 -8.23
N ILE A 191 -4.68 -20.60 -9.01
CA ILE A 191 -4.61 -19.92 -10.31
C ILE A 191 -5.63 -20.53 -11.29
N ARG A 192 -5.74 -21.86 -11.36
CA ARG A 192 -6.67 -22.54 -12.27
C ARG A 192 -8.13 -22.20 -12.00
N LYS A 193 -8.52 -21.93 -10.75
CA LYS A 193 -9.88 -21.46 -10.42
C LYS A 193 -10.25 -20.13 -11.09
N GLN A 194 -9.27 -19.35 -11.51
CA GLN A 194 -9.51 -18.10 -12.24
C GLN A 194 -9.68 -18.32 -13.76
N ILE A 195 -9.41 -19.53 -14.25
CA ILE A 195 -9.52 -19.91 -15.66
C ILE A 195 -10.84 -20.64 -15.85
N VAL A 196 -11.82 -19.96 -16.44
CA VAL A 196 -13.16 -20.48 -16.71
C VAL A 196 -13.48 -20.43 -18.20
N ASP A 197 -14.33 -21.33 -18.67
CA ASP A 197 -14.84 -21.31 -20.05
C ASP A 197 -15.96 -20.29 -20.21
N GLU A 198 -16.91 -20.29 -19.27
CA GLU A 198 -18.01 -19.31 -19.23
C GLU A 198 -17.65 -18.13 -18.32
N PRO A 199 -17.62 -16.88 -18.84
CA PRO A 199 -17.26 -15.71 -18.04
C PRO A 199 -18.13 -15.50 -16.80
N THR A 200 -19.40 -15.89 -16.86
CA THR A 200 -20.36 -15.76 -15.75
C THR A 200 -20.08 -16.70 -14.57
N ALA A 201 -19.29 -17.76 -14.80
CA ALA A 201 -18.80 -18.67 -13.78
C ALA A 201 -17.56 -18.13 -13.03
N SER A 202 -16.91 -17.08 -13.56
CA SER A 202 -15.72 -16.48 -12.94
C SER A 202 -16.04 -15.91 -11.55
N LEU A 203 -15.09 -16.05 -10.63
CA LEU A 203 -15.17 -15.43 -9.31
C LEU A 203 -15.20 -13.89 -9.41
N PHE A 204 -14.53 -13.32 -10.43
CA PHE A 204 -14.57 -11.89 -10.73
C PHE A 204 -15.94 -11.39 -11.20
N TYR A 205 -16.81 -12.29 -11.69
CA TYR A 205 -18.16 -11.94 -12.13
C TYR A 205 -19.16 -11.85 -10.97
N LYS A 206 -18.77 -12.23 -9.75
CA LYS A 206 -19.67 -12.31 -8.58
C LYS A 206 -20.52 -11.04 -8.37
N PRO A 207 -20.00 -9.80 -8.45
CA PRO A 207 -20.82 -8.61 -8.24
C PRO A 207 -21.92 -8.40 -9.28
N LEU A 208 -21.74 -8.92 -10.49
CA LEU A 208 -22.65 -8.74 -11.63
C LEU A 208 -23.84 -9.71 -11.59
N LYS A 209 -23.90 -10.59 -10.60
CA LYS A 209 -25.00 -11.55 -10.41
C LYS A 209 -26.24 -10.91 -9.77
N LYS A 210 -26.07 -9.80 -9.05
CA LYS A 210 -27.17 -9.10 -8.38
C LYS A 210 -26.92 -7.60 -8.37
N PHE A 211 -27.92 -6.83 -8.80
CA PHE A 211 -27.90 -5.38 -8.77
C PHE A 211 -28.88 -4.83 -7.72
N PRO A 212 -28.61 -3.65 -7.15
CA PRO A 212 -29.64 -2.85 -6.48
C PRO A 212 -30.81 -2.56 -7.42
N ALA A 213 -32.02 -2.42 -6.85
CA ALA A 213 -33.24 -2.17 -7.62
C ALA A 213 -33.20 -0.84 -8.40
N ASP A 214 -32.41 0.12 -7.92
CA ASP A 214 -32.30 1.46 -8.50
C ASP A 214 -31.44 1.52 -9.77
N ILE A 215 -30.76 0.43 -10.14
CA ILE A 215 -29.98 0.37 -11.39
C ILE A 215 -30.91 -0.09 -12.52
N PRO A 216 -31.11 0.71 -13.58
CA PRO A 216 -32.00 0.35 -14.69
C PRO A 216 -31.60 -0.96 -15.36
N ALA A 217 -32.59 -1.76 -15.79
CA ALA A 217 -32.33 -3.06 -16.42
C ALA A 217 -31.39 -2.98 -17.64
N ALA A 218 -31.50 -1.91 -18.44
CA ALA A 218 -30.60 -1.68 -19.58
C ALA A 218 -29.13 -1.48 -19.14
N GLU A 219 -28.89 -0.80 -18.02
CA GLU A 219 -27.55 -0.66 -17.46
C GLU A 219 -27.04 -1.98 -16.88
N GLN A 220 -27.90 -2.77 -16.23
CA GLN A 220 -27.53 -4.10 -15.74
C GLN A 220 -27.06 -5.01 -16.89
N GLU A 221 -27.83 -5.07 -17.97
CA GLU A 221 -27.48 -5.87 -19.16
C GLU A 221 -26.17 -5.40 -19.79
N ARG A 222 -25.99 -4.08 -19.93
CA ARG A 222 -24.73 -3.49 -20.44
C ARG A 222 -23.54 -3.89 -19.58
N LEU A 223 -23.62 -3.69 -18.27
CA LEU A 223 -22.52 -3.97 -17.34
C LEU A 223 -22.19 -5.46 -17.27
N GLN A 224 -23.21 -6.33 -17.30
CA GLN A 224 -23.04 -7.78 -17.38
C GLN A 224 -22.28 -8.19 -18.65
N LYS A 225 -22.69 -7.66 -19.81
CA LYS A 225 -22.03 -7.93 -21.09
C LYS A 225 -20.59 -7.44 -21.08
N GLU A 226 -20.35 -6.21 -20.63
CA GLU A 226 -19.00 -5.63 -20.57
C GLU A 226 -18.07 -6.40 -19.61
N ALA A 227 -18.56 -6.82 -18.44
CA ALA A 227 -17.81 -7.63 -17.51
C ALA A 227 -17.49 -9.03 -18.09
N ALA A 228 -18.47 -9.67 -18.73
CA ALA A 228 -18.28 -10.97 -19.38
C ALA A 228 -17.23 -10.88 -20.50
N THR A 229 -17.27 -9.82 -21.31
CA THR A 229 -16.24 -9.53 -22.32
C THR A 229 -14.87 -9.32 -21.67
N ALA A 230 -14.78 -8.46 -20.65
CA ALA A 230 -13.50 -8.19 -19.98
C ALA A 230 -12.89 -9.46 -19.37
N ILE A 231 -13.70 -10.35 -18.81
CA ILE A 231 -13.25 -11.62 -18.26
C ILE A 231 -12.73 -12.55 -19.37
N ARG A 232 -13.50 -12.68 -20.46
CA ARG A 232 -13.15 -13.54 -21.59
C ARG A 232 -11.88 -13.10 -22.30
N GLU A 233 -11.74 -11.79 -22.53
CA GLU A 233 -10.69 -11.22 -23.39
C GLU A 233 -9.42 -10.83 -22.61
N HIS A 234 -9.55 -10.48 -21.33
CA HIS A 234 -8.41 -10.00 -20.53
C HIS A 234 -8.08 -10.96 -19.37
N VAL A 235 -9.03 -11.20 -18.47
CA VAL A 235 -8.76 -11.94 -17.21
C VAL A 235 -8.34 -13.39 -17.47
N VAL A 236 -9.17 -14.16 -18.17
CA VAL A 236 -8.91 -15.59 -18.40
C VAL A 236 -7.63 -15.82 -19.21
N PRO A 237 -7.39 -15.11 -20.34
CA PRO A 237 -6.12 -15.24 -21.06
C PRO A 237 -4.90 -14.86 -20.24
N ALA A 238 -4.98 -13.82 -19.39
CA ALA A 238 -3.88 -13.43 -18.52
C ALA A 238 -3.57 -14.50 -17.47
N TYR A 239 -4.59 -15.07 -16.80
CA TYR A 239 -4.38 -16.18 -15.87
C TYR A 239 -3.88 -17.45 -16.56
N ARG A 240 -4.27 -17.74 -17.81
CA ARG A 240 -3.68 -18.85 -18.58
C ARG A 240 -2.18 -18.65 -18.82
N ARG A 241 -1.75 -17.42 -19.16
CA ARG A 241 -0.31 -17.09 -19.29
C ARG A 241 0.41 -17.23 -17.96
N PHE A 242 -0.19 -16.70 -16.88
CA PHE A 242 0.37 -16.78 -15.54
C PHE A 242 0.48 -18.22 -15.01
N ALA A 243 -0.54 -19.05 -15.24
CA ALA A 243 -0.51 -20.47 -14.89
C ALA A 243 0.63 -21.20 -15.59
N ARG A 244 0.82 -20.96 -16.90
CA ARG A 244 1.92 -21.54 -17.66
C ARG A 244 3.27 -21.14 -17.09
N PHE A 245 3.49 -19.84 -16.87
CA PHE A 245 4.70 -19.34 -16.23
C PHE A 245 4.94 -20.03 -14.87
N PHE A 246 3.90 -20.08 -14.03
CA PHE A 246 4.03 -20.61 -12.68
C PHE A 246 4.39 -22.10 -12.70
N GLU A 247 3.75 -22.90 -13.56
CA GLU A 247 3.91 -24.35 -13.61
C GLU A 247 5.18 -24.79 -14.37
N GLU A 248 5.56 -24.07 -15.41
CA GLU A 248 6.68 -24.45 -16.30
C GLU A 248 8.00 -23.76 -15.92
N GLU A 249 7.96 -22.52 -15.40
CA GLU A 249 9.16 -21.73 -15.12
C GLU A 249 9.45 -21.55 -13.62
N TYR A 250 8.42 -21.36 -12.77
CA TYR A 250 8.63 -20.92 -11.38
C TYR A 250 8.60 -22.04 -10.32
N LEU A 251 7.64 -22.98 -10.42
CA LEU A 251 7.43 -24.04 -9.43
C LEU A 251 8.42 -25.23 -9.52
N PRO A 252 8.86 -25.69 -10.72
CA PRO A 252 9.82 -26.78 -10.84
C PRO A 252 11.10 -26.55 -10.03
#